data_AF-A0A524BEC2-F1
#
_entry.id   AF-A0A524BEC2-F1
#
_cell.length_a   1.000
_cell.length_b   1.000
_cell.length_c   1.000
_cell.angle_alpha   90.00
_cell.angle_beta   90.00
_cell.angle_gamma   90.00
#
_symmetry.space_group_name_H-M   'P 1'
#
loop_
_entity.id
_entity.type
_entity.pdbx_description
1 polymer ?
#
loop_
_entity_poly.entity_id
_entity_poly.type
_entity_poly.pdbx_seq_one_letter_code
_entity_poly.pdbx_strand_id
1 'polypeptide(L)'
;MSVLVYNIEYGGDKSTDGVIDTLDADVVGLLESYNRLPEIAANTGYPYFNVGLQLISKYPILEPSGADGRYAFIEIQPGYVVAFFNTHLDYVRYGPALLAKGMSVEEVIASENEVRLSSLK
;
A
#
# COMPACT_ATOMS: atom_id res chain seq x y z
N MET A 1 -1.22 10.10 -14.73
CA MET A 1 -1.06 9.38 -13.45
C MET A 1 -1.97 8.17 -13.44
N SER A 2 -1.42 7.02 -13.79
CA SER A 2 -1.97 5.69 -13.49
C SER A 2 -1.45 5.21 -12.14
N VAL A 3 -2.25 4.40 -11.45
CA VAL A 3 -1.91 3.84 -10.14
C VAL A 3 -2.16 2.34 -10.18
N LEU A 4 -1.22 1.57 -9.62
CA LEU A 4 -1.39 0.15 -9.31
C LEU A 4 -1.29 -0.03 -7.79
N VAL A 5 -2.21 -0.79 -7.21
CA VAL A 5 -2.06 -1.31 -5.84
C VAL A 5 -2.04 -2.82 -5.94
N TYR A 6 -1.00 -3.44 -5.39
CA TYR A 6 -0.75 -4.86 -5.57
C TYR A 6 -0.26 -5.49 -4.26
N ASN A 7 -1.07 -6.36 -3.66
CA ASN A 7 -0.58 -7.28 -2.65
C ASN A 7 0.18 -8.40 -3.34
N ILE A 8 1.47 -8.51 -3.03
CA ILE A 8 2.39 -9.45 -3.69
C ILE A 8 2.73 -10.66 -2.85
N GLU A 9 2.25 -10.71 -1.60
CA GLU A 9 2.45 -11.75 -0.59
C GLU A 9 3.91 -12.19 -0.39
N TYR A 10 4.42 -12.17 0.84
CA TYR A 10 5.73 -12.74 1.15
C TYR A 10 6.91 -12.20 0.29
N GLY A 11 6.82 -10.96 -0.18
CA GLY A 11 7.85 -10.30 -0.99
C GLY A 11 7.72 -10.51 -2.50
N GLY A 12 6.78 -11.34 -2.96
CA GLY A 12 6.61 -11.68 -4.38
C GLY A 12 7.85 -12.31 -5.01
N ASP A 13 7.86 -12.39 -6.34
CA ASP A 13 9.00 -12.92 -7.11
C ASP A 13 9.16 -12.22 -8.47
N LYS A 14 9.96 -12.79 -9.38
CA LYS A 14 10.17 -12.24 -10.73
C LYS A 14 8.89 -12.06 -11.55
N SER A 15 7.83 -12.82 -11.26
CA SER A 15 6.54 -12.65 -11.93
C SER A 15 5.85 -11.37 -11.46
N THR A 16 6.00 -11.00 -10.20
CA THR A 16 5.59 -9.70 -9.66
C THR A 16 6.27 -8.57 -10.42
N ASP A 17 7.59 -8.65 -10.60
CA ASP A 17 8.36 -7.65 -11.35
C ASP A 17 7.83 -7.54 -12.79
N GLY A 18 7.55 -8.68 -13.44
CA GLY A 18 6.99 -8.72 -14.78
C GLY A 18 5.59 -8.10 -14.90
N VAL A 19 4.73 -8.24 -13.88
CA VAL A 19 3.42 -7.56 -13.84
C VAL A 19 3.60 -6.06 -13.74
N ILE A 20 4.48 -5.59 -12.86
CA ILE A 20 4.78 -4.17 -12.67
C ILE A 20 5.34 -3.56 -13.97
N ASP A 21 6.31 -4.24 -14.59
CA ASP A 21 6.92 -3.82 -15.86
C ASP A 21 5.90 -3.80 -17.02
N THR A 22 5.02 -4.80 -17.08
CA THR A 22 3.98 -4.88 -18.14
C THR A 22 2.92 -3.78 -18.00
N LEU A 23 2.49 -3.49 -16.78
CA LEU A 23 1.46 -2.47 -16.52
C LEU A 23 2.01 -1.04 -16.52
N ASP A 24 3.30 -0.87 -16.20
CA ASP A 24 4.06 0.37 -16.25
C ASP A 24 3.33 1.59 -15.62
N ALA A 25 2.68 1.36 -14.48
CA ALA A 25 1.90 2.39 -13.81
C ALA A 25 2.80 3.53 -13.29
N ASP A 26 2.28 4.76 -13.18
CA ASP A 26 3.11 5.89 -12.74
C ASP A 26 3.52 5.79 -11.27
N VAL A 27 2.64 5.22 -10.43
CA VAL A 27 2.85 4.98 -9.00
C VAL A 27 2.35 3.58 -8.65
N VAL A 28 3.14 2.80 -7.91
CA VAL A 28 2.78 1.44 -7.49
C VAL A 28 2.88 1.30 -5.98
N GLY A 29 1.73 1.11 -5.33
CA GLY A 29 1.64 0.70 -3.94
C GLY A 29 1.76 -0.82 -3.84
N LEU A 30 2.78 -1.31 -3.15
CA LEU A 30 3.00 -2.73 -2.92
C LEU A 30 2.58 -3.07 -1.49
N LEU A 31 1.89 -4.20 -1.30
CA LEU A 31 1.58 -4.72 0.02
C LEU A 31 2.36 -6.02 0.20
N GLU A 32 2.94 -6.21 1.38
CA GLU A 32 3.76 -7.37 1.73
C GLU A 32 5.03 -7.52 0.87
N SER A 33 5.64 -6.40 0.45
CA SER A 33 6.92 -6.41 -0.27
C SER A 33 8.15 -6.64 0.62
N TYR A 34 8.01 -6.42 1.93
CA TYR A 34 9.08 -6.53 2.92
C TYR A 34 10.37 -5.83 2.45
N ASN A 35 11.51 -6.51 2.54
CA ASN A 35 12.81 -5.97 2.17
C ASN A 35 13.10 -6.05 0.66
N ARG A 36 12.17 -6.59 -0.15
CA ARG A 36 12.38 -6.74 -1.60
C ARG A 36 12.06 -5.46 -2.37
N LEU A 37 11.36 -4.48 -1.77
CA LEU A 37 10.94 -3.25 -2.45
C LEU A 37 12.08 -2.54 -3.22
N PRO A 38 13.31 -2.35 -2.67
CA PRO A 38 14.39 -1.70 -3.42
C PRO A 38 14.85 -2.52 -4.64
N GLU A 39 14.82 -3.85 -4.55
CA GLU A 39 15.14 -4.75 -5.67
C GLU A 39 14.06 -4.65 -6.75
N ILE A 40 12.78 -4.66 -6.36
CA ILE A 40 11.64 -4.49 -7.28
C ILE A 40 11.78 -3.16 -8.02
N ALA A 41 12.04 -2.06 -7.32
CA ALA A 41 12.23 -0.74 -7.92
C ALA A 41 13.36 -0.73 -8.97
N ALA A 42 14.50 -1.35 -8.64
CA ALA A 42 15.64 -1.45 -9.54
C ALA A 42 15.33 -2.30 -10.78
N ASN A 43 14.66 -3.45 -10.60
CA ASN A 43 14.31 -4.36 -11.69
C ASN A 43 13.27 -3.78 -12.65
N THR A 44 12.39 -2.91 -12.15
CA THR A 44 11.25 -2.34 -12.90
C THR A 44 11.47 -0.88 -13.32
N GLY A 45 12.66 -0.33 -13.07
CA GLY A 45 13.06 0.99 -13.55
C GLY A 45 12.45 2.18 -12.79
N TYR A 46 11.94 1.99 -11.57
CA TYR A 46 11.37 3.06 -10.77
C TYR A 46 12.46 3.82 -9.99
N PRO A 47 12.66 5.12 -10.24
CA PRO A 47 13.74 5.89 -9.64
C PRO A 47 13.51 6.27 -8.18
N TYR A 48 12.26 6.25 -7.70
CA TYR A 48 11.91 6.61 -6.33
C TYR A 48 11.19 5.46 -5.64
N PHE A 49 11.56 5.18 -4.40
CA PHE A 49 10.88 4.20 -3.55
C PHE A 49 10.87 4.62 -2.09
N ASN A 50 9.91 4.07 -1.35
CA ASN A 50 9.78 4.26 0.10
C ASN A 50 9.45 2.91 0.75
N VAL A 51 10.39 2.38 1.54
CA VAL A 51 10.24 1.06 2.20
C VAL A 51 9.16 1.08 3.28
N GLY A 52 9.06 2.17 4.05
CA GLY A 52 8.06 2.28 5.13
C GLY A 52 6.62 2.30 4.61
N LEU A 53 6.40 3.03 3.51
CA LEU A 53 5.10 3.14 2.84
C LEU A 53 4.87 2.06 1.78
N GLN A 54 5.87 1.20 1.53
CA GLN A 54 5.90 0.19 0.48
C GLN A 54 5.45 0.73 -0.89
N LEU A 55 6.12 1.78 -1.34
CA LEU A 55 5.76 2.53 -2.54
C LEU A 55 6.94 2.60 -3.51
N ILE A 56 6.68 2.43 -4.81
CA ILE A 56 7.60 2.82 -5.88
C ILE A 56 6.90 3.83 -6.80
N SER A 57 7.66 4.76 -7.37
CA SER A 57 7.11 5.89 -8.12
C SER A 57 8.06 6.39 -9.19
N LYS A 58 7.51 6.78 -10.35
CA LYS A 58 8.23 7.54 -11.39
C LYS A 58 8.49 8.99 -10.98
N TYR A 59 7.73 9.49 -10.00
CA TYR A 59 7.81 10.84 -9.45
C TYR A 59 8.42 10.87 -8.04
N PRO A 60 9.00 12.00 -7.60
CA PRO A 60 9.50 12.16 -6.24
C PRO A 60 8.45 11.82 -5.17
N ILE A 61 8.89 11.07 -4.16
CA ILE A 61 8.10 10.74 -2.97
C ILE A 61 8.54 11.69 -1.86
N LEU A 62 7.63 12.55 -1.42
CA LEU A 62 7.86 13.49 -0.33
C LEU A 62 7.21 12.96 0.95
N GLU A 63 7.95 12.97 2.05
CA GLU A 63 7.47 12.60 3.38
C GLU A 63 7.18 13.87 4.18
N PRO A 64 5.92 14.35 4.21
CA PRO A 64 5.61 15.58 4.91
C PRO A 64 5.67 15.38 6.43
N SER A 65 6.10 16.42 7.14
CA SER A 65 6.08 16.44 8.60
C SER A 65 4.66 16.21 9.12
N GLY A 66 4.51 15.38 10.15
CA GLY A 66 3.21 15.01 10.73
C GLY A 66 2.44 13.92 9.98
N ALA A 67 3.02 13.31 8.92
CA ALA A 67 2.43 12.12 8.30
C ALA A 67 2.64 10.84 9.11
N ASP A 68 3.65 10.81 9.99
CA ASP A 68 4.09 9.66 10.79
C ASP A 68 4.16 8.34 9.99
N GLY A 69 4.63 8.40 8.74
CA GLY A 69 4.72 7.23 7.88
C GLY A 69 3.38 6.64 7.43
N ARG A 70 2.27 7.41 7.47
CA ARG A 70 0.95 6.96 7.02
C ARG A 70 0.65 7.29 5.55
N TYR A 71 1.24 8.35 5.03
CA TYR A 71 1.07 8.79 3.65
C TYR A 71 2.30 9.52 3.13
N ALA A 72 2.41 9.59 1.81
CA ALA A 72 3.36 10.46 1.14
C ALA A 72 2.64 11.45 0.22
N PHE A 73 3.35 12.50 -0.15
CA PHE A 73 2.99 13.36 -1.27
C PHE A 73 3.80 12.95 -2.50
N ILE A 74 3.12 12.66 -3.60
CA ILE A 74 3.75 12.38 -4.90
C ILE A 74 3.77 13.66 -5.71
N GLU A 75 4.97 14.19 -5.98
CA GLU A 75 5.12 15.44 -6.72
C GLU A 75 5.07 15.19 -8.23
N ILE A 76 3.88 15.30 -8.80
CA ILE A 76 3.62 14.99 -10.22
C ILE A 76 4.10 16.09 -11.18
N GLN A 77 4.28 17.32 -10.67
CA GLN A 77 4.93 18.45 -11.33
C GLN A 77 5.38 19.44 -10.24
N PRO A 78 6.36 20.32 -10.49
CA PRO A 78 6.91 21.20 -9.45
C PRO A 78 5.84 21.97 -8.68
N GLY A 79 5.73 21.72 -7.38
CA GLY A 79 4.77 22.35 -6.48
C GLY A 79 3.34 21.79 -6.52
N TYR A 80 3.07 20.74 -7.30
CA TYR A 80 1.76 20.07 -7.31
C TYR A 80 1.92 18.63 -6.88
N VAL A 81 1.23 18.30 -5.79
CA VAL A 81 1.33 17.00 -5.15
C VAL A 81 -0.01 16.28 -5.09
N VAL A 82 0.04 14.96 -5.09
CA VAL A 82 -1.10 14.10 -4.77
C VAL A 82 -0.78 13.33 -3.49
N ALA A 83 -1.72 13.32 -2.53
CA ALA A 83 -1.59 12.50 -1.32
C ALA A 83 -1.83 11.03 -1.66
N PHE A 84 -0.92 10.16 -1.26
CA PHE A 84 -0.98 8.73 -1.50
C PHE A 84 -0.97 7.95 -0.20
N PHE A 85 -2.00 7.12 -0.01
CA PHE A 85 -2.19 6.25 1.15
C PHE A 85 -2.13 4.80 0.65
N ASN A 86 -1.05 4.09 1.00
CA ASN A 86 -0.90 2.68 0.68
C ASN A 86 -1.20 1.86 1.94
N THR A 87 -2.39 1.28 2.04
CA THR A 87 -2.86 0.65 3.28
C THR A 87 -3.02 -0.85 3.14
N HIS A 88 -2.37 -1.60 4.03
CA HIS A 88 -2.61 -3.03 4.21
C HIS A 88 -3.43 -3.22 5.49
N LEU A 89 -4.74 -3.34 5.35
CA LEU A 89 -5.63 -3.53 6.50
C LEU A 89 -5.49 -4.95 7.06
N ASP A 90 -5.55 -5.07 8.37
CA ASP A 90 -5.41 -6.36 9.05
C ASP A 90 -6.53 -7.34 8.63
N TYR A 91 -6.15 -8.60 8.42
CA TYR A 91 -7.03 -9.67 7.96
C TYR A 91 -7.71 -10.42 9.12
N VAL A 92 -7.24 -10.27 10.37
CA VAL A 92 -7.80 -10.99 11.52
C VAL A 92 -9.25 -10.60 11.80
N ARG A 93 -10.05 -11.48 12.39
CA ARG A 93 -11.45 -11.18 12.74
C ARG A 93 -12.24 -10.61 11.54
N TYR A 94 -12.17 -11.30 10.41
CA TYR A 94 -12.85 -10.90 9.18
C TYR A 94 -14.38 -10.89 9.38
N GLY A 95 -15.00 -9.72 9.32
CA GLY A 95 -16.41 -9.49 9.64
C GLY A 95 -17.39 -10.40 8.92
N PRO A 96 -17.26 -10.63 7.60
CA PRO A 96 -18.12 -11.57 6.90
C PRO A 96 -18.06 -13.00 7.46
N ALA A 97 -16.87 -13.46 7.89
CA ALA A 97 -16.74 -14.77 8.54
C ALA A 97 -17.33 -14.79 9.96
N LEU A 98 -17.31 -13.67 10.68
CA LEU A 98 -17.96 -13.54 11.99
C LEU A 98 -19.49 -13.53 11.87
N LEU A 99 -20.04 -12.81 10.90
CA LEU A 99 -21.48 -12.82 10.57
C LEU A 99 -21.96 -14.23 10.23
N ALA A 100 -21.20 -14.95 9.38
CA ALA A 100 -21.52 -16.34 9.02
C ALA A 100 -21.52 -17.29 10.22
N LYS A 101 -20.79 -16.96 11.29
CA LYS A 101 -20.74 -17.70 12.55
C LYS A 101 -21.81 -17.27 13.57
N GLY A 102 -22.70 -16.34 13.20
CA GLY A 102 -23.84 -15.92 14.01
C GLY A 102 -23.58 -14.74 14.95
N MET A 103 -22.46 -14.03 14.77
CA MET A 103 -22.21 -12.78 15.51
C MET A 103 -23.18 -11.69 15.07
N SER A 104 -23.64 -10.83 15.99
CA SER A 104 -24.53 -9.72 15.66
C SER A 104 -23.82 -8.66 14.79
N VAL A 105 -24.60 -7.86 14.06
CA VAL A 105 -24.05 -6.77 13.24
C VAL A 105 -23.31 -5.76 14.11
N GLU A 106 -23.86 -5.43 15.29
CA GLU A 106 -23.24 -4.51 16.25
C GLU A 106 -21.87 -5.01 16.72
N GLU A 107 -21.76 -6.29 17.09
CA GLU A 107 -20.50 -6.90 17.51
C GLU A 107 -19.48 -6.94 16.37
N VAL A 108 -19.91 -7.23 15.14
CA VAL A 108 -19.02 -7.24 13.97
C VAL A 108 -18.52 -5.83 13.68
N ILE A 109 -19.38 -4.81 13.69
CA ILE A 109 -18.96 -3.41 13.51
C ILE A 109 -17.98 -2.99 14.59
N ALA A 110 -18.21 -3.37 15.86
CA ALA A 110 -17.29 -3.09 16.95
C ALA A 110 -15.91 -3.74 16.70
N SER A 111 -15.88 -5.01 16.27
CA SER A 111 -14.65 -5.72 15.91
C SER A 111 -13.94 -5.08 14.71
N GLU A 112 -14.66 -4.68 13.67
CA GLU A 112 -14.08 -4.01 12.50
C GLU A 112 -13.47 -2.65 12.89
N ASN A 113 -14.16 -1.85 13.71
CA ASN A 113 -13.66 -0.57 14.22
C ASN A 113 -12.41 -0.74 15.10
N GLU A 114 -12.31 -1.82 15.85
CA GLU A 114 -11.14 -2.13 16.65
C GLU A 114 -9.94 -2.52 15.77
N VAL A 115 -10.15 -3.42 14.80
CA VAL A 115 -9.07 -4.00 13.99
C VAL A 115 -8.65 -3.07 12.86
N ARG A 116 -9.59 -2.62 12.01
CA ARG A 116 -9.27 -1.97 10.72
C ARG A 116 -8.87 -0.52 10.89
N LEU A 117 -9.48 0.17 11.86
CA LEU A 117 -9.12 1.56 12.13
C LEU A 117 -7.84 1.69 12.94
N SER A 118 -7.39 0.64 13.64
CA SER A 118 -6.11 0.70 14.36
C SER A 118 -4.94 0.99 13.41
N SER A 119 -5.00 0.44 12.19
CA SER A 119 -3.99 0.63 11.14
C SER A 119 -4.03 2.02 10.49
N LEU A 120 -5.06 2.82 10.79
CA LEU A 120 -5.27 4.16 10.25
C LEU A 120 -5.11 5.27 11.30
N LYS A 121 -4.86 4.91 12.57
CA LYS A 121 -4.74 5.82 13.71
C LYS A 121 -3.30 6.23 14.00
#